data_AF-A0A842X114-F1
#
_entry.id   AF-A0A842X114-F1
#
_cell.length_a   1.000
_cell.length_b   1.000
_cell.length_c   1.000
_cell.angle_alpha   90.00
_cell.angle_beta   90.00
_cell.angle_gamma   90.00
#
_symmetry.space_group_name_H-M   'P 1'
#
loop_
_entity.id
_entity.type
_entity.pdbx_description
1 polymer ?
#
loop_
_entity_poly.entity_id
_entity_poly.type
_entity_poly.pdbx_seq_one_letter_code
_entity_poly.pdbx_strand_id
1 'polypeptide(L)'
;MDISLMYTDEVGRERVARFDRTVKEIDLSDRGVKVIDLSPLSSCSSLKKLSLSDNQLEGIDLYPLSSCTSLQILRIDRNKLQRIDLSPLSSCTSLETLEVDIDTNLEMVSSLYSQALPSAIEGHREKLHIIERPFGGKELESTTHVDSDTQEESHSHHTETPPSRKKVTSTGDSLETGESDEAPQPEDSTDE
;
A
#
# COMPACT_ATOMS: atom_id res chain seq x y z
N MET A 1 18.05 13.15 -26.09
CA MET A 1 16.65 12.78 -26.41
C MET A 1 15.99 12.59 -25.09
N ASP A 2 14.86 13.22 -24.87
CA ASP A 2 14.22 13.24 -23.55
C ASP A 2 13.33 12.01 -23.37
N ILE A 3 13.09 11.65 -22.11
CA ILE A 3 12.05 10.74 -21.66
C ILE A 3 10.98 11.55 -20.92
N SER A 4 9.76 11.02 -20.89
CA SER A 4 8.63 11.63 -20.20
C SER A 4 7.96 10.57 -19.35
N LEU A 5 8.02 10.72 -18.02
CA LEU A 5 7.29 9.88 -17.09
C LEU A 5 5.89 10.44 -16.91
N MET A 6 4.89 9.61 -17.20
CA MET A 6 3.49 9.92 -16.97
C MET A 6 3.08 9.40 -15.60
N TYR A 7 2.36 10.22 -14.84
CA TYR A 7 1.86 9.83 -13.53
C TYR A 7 0.54 10.54 -13.20
N THR A 8 -0.25 9.90 -12.33
CA THR A 8 -1.51 10.45 -11.83
C THR A 8 -1.35 10.85 -10.38
N ASP A 9 -1.73 12.09 -10.04
CA ASP A 9 -1.68 12.59 -8.67
C ASP A 9 -2.89 12.12 -7.82
N GLU A 10 -2.88 12.47 -6.54
CA GLU A 10 -3.88 12.04 -5.55
C GLU A 10 -5.30 12.50 -5.87
N VAL A 11 -5.44 13.59 -6.64
CA VAL A 11 -6.72 14.14 -7.10
C VAL A 11 -7.10 13.64 -8.50
N GLY A 12 -6.34 12.71 -9.08
CA GLY A 12 -6.66 12.06 -10.36
C GLY A 12 -6.19 12.84 -11.59
N ARG A 13 -5.30 13.83 -11.45
CA ARG A 13 -4.77 14.59 -12.59
C ARG A 13 -3.57 13.90 -13.19
N GLU A 14 -3.55 13.77 -14.51
CA GLU A 14 -2.38 13.34 -15.26
C GLU A 14 -1.30 14.43 -15.27
N ARG A 15 -0.07 14.00 -15.04
CA ARG A 15 1.12 14.85 -14.98
C ARG A 15 2.26 14.20 -15.74
N VAL A 16 3.17 15.06 -16.18
CA VAL A 16 4.33 14.65 -16.98
C VAL A 16 5.58 15.22 -16.34
N ALA A 17 6.55 14.36 -16.03
CA ALA A 17 7.89 14.76 -15.64
C ALA A 17 8.87 14.42 -16.79
N ARG A 18 9.61 15.41 -17.27
CA ARG A 18 10.54 15.26 -18.40
C ARG A 18 11.98 15.24 -17.92
N PHE A 19 12.75 14.29 -18.43
CA PHE A 19 14.17 14.12 -18.09
C PHE A 19 14.96 13.81 -19.37
N ASP A 20 16.26 14.11 -19.37
CA ASP A 20 17.14 13.60 -20.42
C ASP A 20 17.45 12.10 -20.19
N ARG A 21 17.70 11.33 -21.25
CA ARG A 21 18.06 9.90 -21.15
C ARG A 21 19.33 9.61 -20.36
N THR A 22 20.20 10.59 -20.18
CA THR A 22 21.44 10.48 -19.39
C THR A 22 21.24 10.84 -17.91
N VAL A 23 19.99 11.07 -17.50
CA VAL A 23 19.64 11.39 -16.11
C VAL A 23 20.20 10.35 -15.15
N LYS A 24 20.86 10.85 -14.10
CA LYS A 24 21.44 10.00 -13.05
C LYS A 24 20.56 9.91 -11.83
N GLU A 25 19.74 10.93 -11.59
CA GLU A 25 18.92 11.03 -10.39
C GLU A 25 17.56 11.56 -10.79
N ILE A 26 16.52 10.81 -10.44
CA ILE A 26 15.12 11.21 -10.60
C ILE A 26 14.51 11.26 -9.21
N ASP A 27 14.00 12.44 -8.86
CA ASP A 27 13.26 12.64 -7.62
C ASP A 27 11.83 13.08 -7.95
N LEU A 28 10.87 12.22 -7.64
CA LEU A 28 9.43 12.48 -7.69
C LEU A 28 8.78 12.32 -6.31
N SER A 29 9.56 12.47 -5.24
CA SER A 29 9.06 12.37 -3.86
C SER A 29 8.11 13.52 -3.53
N ASP A 30 7.17 13.30 -2.61
CA ASP A 30 6.21 14.32 -2.14
C ASP A 30 5.40 14.99 -3.28
N ARG A 31 4.83 14.16 -4.16
CA ARG A 31 4.00 14.64 -5.29
C ARG A 31 2.59 14.08 -5.30
N GLY A 32 2.22 13.35 -4.25
CA GLY A 32 0.92 12.68 -4.17
C GLY A 32 0.70 11.67 -5.30
N VAL A 33 1.77 11.03 -5.81
CA VAL A 33 1.67 10.10 -6.94
C VAL A 33 0.88 8.86 -6.54
N LYS A 34 -0.20 8.54 -7.26
CA LYS A 34 -1.00 7.32 -7.08
C LYS A 34 -0.61 6.21 -8.04
N VAL A 35 -0.33 6.58 -9.30
CA VAL A 35 0.05 5.65 -10.37
C VAL A 35 1.15 6.32 -11.19
N ILE A 36 2.17 5.55 -11.58
CA ILE A 36 3.27 6.03 -12.41
C ILE A 36 3.65 4.98 -13.45
N ASP A 37 3.90 5.44 -14.69
CA ASP A 37 4.48 4.61 -15.75
C ASP A 37 6.01 4.79 -15.78
N LEU A 38 6.73 3.73 -15.41
CA LEU A 38 8.19 3.68 -15.43
C LEU A 38 8.76 3.18 -16.76
N SER A 39 7.94 2.77 -17.74
CA SER A 39 8.40 2.21 -19.02
C SER A 39 9.50 3.03 -19.71
N PRO A 40 9.47 4.38 -19.71
CA PRO A 40 10.52 5.20 -20.32
C PRO A 40 11.91 5.03 -19.68
N LEU A 41 11.97 4.60 -18.41
CA LEU A 41 13.23 4.38 -17.68
C LEU A 41 14.04 3.19 -18.20
N SER A 42 13.42 2.27 -18.93
CA SER A 42 14.12 1.15 -19.59
C SER A 42 15.28 1.60 -20.49
N SER A 43 15.22 2.84 -20.99
CA SER A 43 16.26 3.45 -21.82
C SER A 43 17.33 4.23 -21.05
N CYS A 44 17.23 4.33 -19.72
CA CYS A 44 18.07 5.17 -18.86
C CYS A 44 19.12 4.35 -18.09
N SER A 45 20.04 3.70 -18.81
CA SER A 45 21.09 2.85 -18.20
C SER A 45 22.07 3.59 -17.27
N SER A 46 22.09 4.92 -17.33
CA SER A 46 22.90 5.79 -16.47
C SER A 46 22.22 6.19 -15.15
N LEU A 47 20.94 5.82 -14.96
CA LEU A 47 20.19 6.14 -13.75
C LEU A 47 20.84 5.47 -12.54
N LYS A 48 21.11 6.25 -11.50
CA LYS A 48 21.73 5.83 -10.24
C LYS A 48 20.78 5.93 -9.06
N LYS A 49 19.87 6.91 -9.07
CA LYS A 49 18.93 7.12 -7.98
C LYS A 49 17.53 7.37 -8.51
N LEU A 50 16.57 6.67 -7.94
CA LEU A 50 15.15 6.90 -8.14
C LEU A 50 14.48 7.03 -6.77
N SER A 51 13.86 8.20 -6.52
CA SER A 51 13.08 8.45 -5.32
C SER A 51 11.62 8.68 -5.67
N LEU A 52 10.76 7.85 -5.10
CA LEU A 52 9.29 7.89 -5.17
C LEU A 52 8.69 7.94 -3.75
N SER A 53 9.48 8.31 -2.75
CA SER A 53 9.07 8.38 -1.35
C SER A 53 7.97 9.42 -1.12
N ASP A 54 7.25 9.31 0.00
CA ASP A 54 6.20 10.26 0.40
C ASP A 54 5.15 10.46 -0.71
N ASN A 55 4.61 9.35 -1.21
CA ASN A 55 3.59 9.35 -2.25
C ASN A 55 2.40 8.47 -1.84
N GLN A 56 1.47 8.23 -2.76
CA GLN A 56 0.25 7.45 -2.53
C GLN A 56 0.19 6.20 -3.42
N LEU A 57 1.34 5.62 -3.77
CA LEU A 57 1.39 4.44 -4.63
C LEU A 57 0.77 3.24 -3.91
N GLU A 58 -0.23 2.63 -4.54
CA GLU A 58 -0.85 1.37 -4.07
C GLU A 58 -0.22 0.14 -4.73
N GLY A 59 0.44 0.35 -5.88
CA GLY A 59 1.23 -0.65 -6.60
C GLY A 59 2.20 0.02 -7.57
N ILE A 60 3.26 -0.70 -7.94
CA ILE A 60 4.26 -0.23 -8.89
C ILE A 60 4.85 -1.40 -9.69
N ASP A 61 5.03 -1.22 -10.99
CA ASP A 61 5.76 -2.17 -11.84
C ASP A 61 7.24 -1.77 -11.92
N LEU A 62 8.11 -2.65 -11.43
CA LEU A 62 9.57 -2.45 -11.44
C LEU A 62 10.25 -3.06 -12.67
N TYR A 63 9.53 -3.75 -13.56
CA TYR A 63 10.12 -4.36 -14.76
C TYR A 63 10.98 -3.40 -15.60
N PRO A 64 10.59 -2.13 -15.81
CA PRO A 64 11.41 -1.18 -16.56
C PRO A 64 12.78 -0.88 -15.93
N LEU A 65 12.93 -1.08 -14.61
CA LEU A 65 14.20 -0.86 -13.90
C LEU A 65 15.22 -1.98 -14.13
N SER A 66 14.82 -3.13 -14.67
CA SER A 66 15.74 -4.24 -14.98
C SER A 66 16.89 -3.84 -15.91
N SER A 67 16.68 -2.83 -16.76
CA SER A 67 17.70 -2.28 -17.67
C SER A 67 18.59 -1.20 -17.03
N CYS A 68 18.26 -0.74 -15.81
CA CYS A 68 19.00 0.28 -15.06
C CYS A 68 20.12 -0.35 -14.22
N THR A 69 21.09 -0.99 -14.86
CA THR A 69 22.18 -1.73 -14.17
C THR A 69 23.08 -0.85 -13.29
N SER A 70 23.07 0.47 -13.51
CA SER A 70 23.78 1.46 -12.70
C SER A 70 22.99 1.95 -11.48
N LEU A 71 21.76 1.47 -11.27
CA LEU A 71 20.91 1.92 -10.16
C LEU A 71 21.53 1.53 -8.83
N GLN A 72 21.73 2.50 -7.96
CA GLN A 72 22.36 2.38 -6.65
C GLN A 72 21.35 2.57 -5.51
N ILE A 73 20.38 3.47 -5.71
CA ILE A 73 19.39 3.81 -4.68
C ILE A 73 18.00 3.79 -5.30
N LEU A 74 17.11 3.01 -4.69
CA LEU A 74 15.68 3.01 -4.97
C LEU A 74 14.92 3.26 -3.67
N ARG A 75 14.14 4.35 -3.64
CA ARG A 75 13.28 4.67 -2.50
C ARG A 75 11.83 4.71 -2.92
N ILE A 76 11.01 3.92 -2.24
CA ILE A 76 9.56 3.80 -2.42
C ILE A 76 8.87 3.70 -1.04
N ASP A 77 9.57 4.04 0.04
CA ASP A 77 9.03 4.14 1.39
C ASP A 77 7.94 5.22 1.47
N ARG A 78 7.15 5.21 2.55
CA ARG A 78 6.06 6.17 2.78
C ARG A 78 5.08 6.25 1.60
N ASN A 79 4.69 5.07 1.12
CA ASN A 79 3.62 4.85 0.15
C ASN A 79 2.51 3.98 0.77
N LYS A 80 1.55 3.53 -0.03
CA LYS A 80 0.43 2.67 0.38
C LYS A 80 0.54 1.27 -0.25
N LEU A 81 1.77 0.80 -0.44
CA LEU A 81 2.04 -0.46 -1.14
C LEU A 81 1.62 -1.65 -0.27
N GLN A 82 0.70 -2.45 -0.78
CA GLN A 82 0.29 -3.70 -0.13
C GLN A 82 1.18 -4.88 -0.56
N ARG A 83 1.77 -4.79 -1.75
CA ARG A 83 2.65 -5.80 -2.35
C ARG A 83 3.60 -5.16 -3.34
N ILE A 84 4.76 -5.76 -3.50
CA ILE A 84 5.75 -5.36 -4.51
C ILE A 84 6.52 -6.58 -4.99
N ASP A 85 6.75 -6.70 -6.30
CA ASP A 85 7.63 -7.71 -6.87
C ASP A 85 9.03 -7.10 -7.06
N LEU A 86 10.02 -7.66 -6.36
CA LEU A 86 11.41 -7.21 -6.42
C LEU A 86 12.25 -8.01 -7.44
N SER A 87 11.69 -9.05 -8.07
CA SER A 87 12.40 -9.90 -9.05
C SER A 87 13.07 -9.11 -10.18
N PRO A 88 12.46 -8.03 -10.72
CA PRO A 88 13.09 -7.21 -11.75
C PRO A 88 14.42 -6.54 -11.34
N LEU A 89 14.64 -6.35 -10.03
CA LEU A 89 15.86 -5.73 -9.50
C LEU A 89 17.07 -6.66 -9.51
N SER A 90 16.91 -7.94 -9.86
CA SER A 90 18.01 -8.91 -10.04
C SER A 90 19.10 -8.46 -10.99
N SER A 91 18.76 -7.65 -11.98
CA SER A 91 19.71 -7.11 -12.95
C SER A 91 20.38 -5.81 -12.47
N CYS A 92 19.89 -5.20 -11.38
CA CYS A 92 20.45 -3.98 -10.79
C CYS A 92 21.65 -4.32 -9.87
N THR A 93 22.74 -4.83 -10.45
CA THR A 93 23.91 -5.31 -9.70
C THR A 93 24.65 -4.23 -8.90
N SER A 94 24.38 -2.94 -9.18
CA SER A 94 24.93 -1.81 -8.45
C SER A 94 24.05 -1.34 -7.29
N LEU A 95 22.91 -1.99 -7.02
CA LEU A 95 21.94 -1.53 -6.03
C LEU A 95 22.50 -1.68 -4.62
N GLU A 96 22.67 -0.56 -3.93
CA GLU A 96 23.21 -0.51 -2.57
C GLU A 96 22.14 -0.20 -1.53
N THR A 97 21.05 0.45 -1.92
CA THR A 97 20.01 0.90 -1.00
C THR A 97 18.65 0.71 -1.64
N LEU A 98 17.80 -0.03 -0.93
CA LEU A 98 16.38 -0.16 -1.22
C LEU A 98 15.62 0.19 0.06
N GLU A 99 14.84 1.27 -0.01
CA GLU A 99 13.95 1.71 1.05
C GLU A 99 12.52 1.47 0.57
N VAL A 100 11.78 0.60 1.27
CA VAL A 100 10.38 0.31 0.96
C VAL A 100 9.63 0.04 2.27
N ASP A 101 8.46 0.66 2.39
CA ASP A 101 7.51 0.36 3.44
C ASP A 101 6.54 -0.67 2.85
N ILE A 102 6.43 -1.83 3.48
CA ILE A 102 5.39 -2.81 3.14
C ILE A 102 4.44 -2.95 4.32
N ASP A 103 3.15 -2.72 4.05
CA ASP A 103 2.09 -3.07 4.98
C ASP A 103 1.97 -4.61 4.95
N THR A 104 2.60 -5.25 5.92
CA THR A 104 2.69 -6.70 5.97
C THR A 104 1.45 -7.27 6.64
N ASN A 105 0.58 -7.94 5.87
CA ASN A 105 -0.17 -9.06 6.42
C ASN A 105 0.82 -10.21 6.61
N LEU A 106 0.94 -10.73 7.84
CA LEU A 106 2.02 -11.60 8.33
C LEU A 106 2.30 -12.86 7.49
N GLU A 107 1.42 -13.24 6.56
CA GLU A 107 1.64 -14.38 5.67
C GLU A 107 2.51 -14.09 4.44
N MET A 108 2.61 -12.84 3.97
CA MET A 108 3.26 -12.52 2.68
C MET A 108 4.76 -12.24 2.78
N VAL A 109 5.23 -11.87 3.98
CA VAL A 109 6.65 -11.64 4.28
C VAL A 109 7.46 -12.90 4.03
N SER A 110 6.90 -14.06 4.40
CA SER A 110 7.49 -15.37 4.11
C SER A 110 7.66 -15.60 2.60
N SER A 111 6.79 -15.06 1.75
CA SER A 111 6.90 -15.20 0.29
C SER A 111 7.94 -14.28 -0.36
N LEU A 112 8.19 -13.10 0.22
CA LEU A 112 9.24 -12.17 -0.24
C LEU A 112 10.63 -12.61 0.22
N TYR A 113 10.73 -13.27 1.36
CA TYR A 113 11.97 -13.94 1.78
C TYR A 113 12.15 -15.34 1.13
N SER A 114 11.07 -16.01 0.71
CA SER A 114 11.15 -17.32 0.02
C SER A 114 11.38 -17.22 -1.48
N GLN A 115 10.90 -16.14 -2.12
CA GLN A 115 11.46 -15.70 -3.40
C GLN A 115 12.84 -15.13 -3.07
N ALA A 116 13.90 -15.88 -3.40
CA ALA A 116 15.27 -15.47 -3.13
C ALA A 116 15.44 -13.98 -3.45
N LEU A 117 15.82 -13.18 -2.45
CA LEU A 117 16.20 -11.79 -2.70
C LEU A 117 17.17 -11.81 -3.87
N PRO A 118 16.98 -10.95 -4.88
CA PRO A 118 17.87 -10.99 -6.02
C PRO A 118 19.32 -10.90 -5.56
N SER A 119 20.22 -11.69 -6.12
CA SER A 119 21.61 -11.81 -5.64
C SER A 119 22.35 -10.46 -5.56
N ALA A 120 21.94 -9.49 -6.38
CA ALA A 120 22.37 -8.10 -6.34
C ALA A 120 22.10 -7.40 -4.99
N ILE A 121 21.05 -7.82 -4.29
CA ILE A 121 20.56 -7.23 -3.04
C ILE A 121 20.90 -8.12 -1.84
N GLU A 122 21.05 -9.44 -2.05
CA GLU A 122 21.35 -10.41 -0.99
C GLU A 122 22.69 -10.13 -0.28
N GLY A 123 23.72 -9.67 -1.01
CA GLY A 123 25.01 -9.27 -0.44
C GLY A 123 24.97 -7.94 0.35
N HIS A 124 23.90 -7.15 0.20
CA HIS A 124 23.70 -5.86 0.86
C HIS A 124 22.48 -5.87 1.79
N ARG A 125 22.12 -7.04 2.33
CA ARG A 125 20.97 -7.21 3.22
C ARG A 125 20.96 -6.26 4.42
N GLU A 126 22.12 -5.84 4.92
CA GLU A 126 22.23 -4.87 6.03
C GLU A 126 21.84 -3.43 5.63
N LYS A 127 21.89 -3.10 4.33
CA LYS A 127 21.50 -1.79 3.78
C LYS A 127 20.05 -1.77 3.26
N LEU A 128 19.36 -2.92 3.31
CA LEU A 128 17.94 -2.99 3.04
C LEU A 128 17.18 -2.43 4.24
N HIS A 129 16.66 -1.21 4.09
CA HIS A 129 15.73 -0.67 5.06
C HIS A 129 14.30 -0.99 4.60
N ILE A 130 13.89 -2.24 4.85
CA ILE A 130 12.51 -2.67 4.67
C ILE A 130 11.81 -2.43 6.00
N ILE A 131 10.96 -1.40 6.06
CA ILE A 131 10.14 -1.17 7.24
C ILE A 131 8.87 -2.02 7.07
N GLU A 132 8.80 -3.12 7.80
CA GLU A 132 7.60 -3.94 7.91
C GLU A 132 6.66 -3.26 8.92
N ARG A 133 5.56 -2.68 8.44
CA ARG A 133 4.53 -2.14 9.34
C ARG A 133 3.47 -3.22 9.56
N PRO A 134 3.31 -3.75 10.79
CA PRO A 134 2.24 -4.68 11.08
C PRO A 134 0.89 -3.96 10.91
N PHE A 135 -0.04 -4.62 10.21
CA PHE A 135 -1.39 -4.10 9.98
C PHE A 135 -2.11 -3.90 11.33
N GLY A 136 -2.38 -2.65 11.73
CA GLY A 136 -3.26 -2.35 12.85
C GLY A 136 -2.74 -1.29 13.81
N GLY A 137 -3.13 -0.05 13.57
CA GLY A 137 -3.07 1.02 14.56
C GLY A 137 -3.40 2.35 13.91
N LYS A 138 -4.64 2.80 14.06
CA LYS A 138 -4.98 4.21 13.81
C LYS A 138 -3.93 5.08 14.48
N GLU A 139 -3.46 6.08 13.75
CA GLU A 139 -2.74 7.23 14.29
C GLU A 139 -3.42 7.65 15.60
N LEU A 140 -2.75 7.44 16.73
CA LEU A 140 -3.16 8.04 17.99
C LEU A 140 -2.95 9.54 17.80
N GLU A 141 -4.01 10.24 17.44
CA GLU A 141 -4.10 11.69 17.62
C GLU A 141 -3.74 11.98 19.08
N SER A 142 -2.49 12.36 19.29
CA SER A 142 -1.98 12.80 20.57
C SER A 142 -2.52 14.20 20.78
N THR A 143 -3.74 14.30 21.31
CA THR A 143 -4.16 15.52 22.01
C THR A 143 -4.06 15.27 23.50
N THR A 144 -2.90 15.66 24.02
CA THR A 144 -2.65 15.92 25.43
C THR A 144 -3.69 16.93 25.94
N HIS A 145 -4.57 16.52 26.86
CA HIS A 145 -5.08 17.40 27.91
C HIS A 145 -4.90 16.65 29.23
N VAL A 146 -3.74 16.91 29.84
CA VAL A 146 -3.46 16.59 31.23
C VAL A 146 -3.96 17.81 32.01
N ASP A 147 -5.15 17.69 32.59
CA ASP A 147 -5.53 18.49 33.75
C ASP A 147 -5.73 17.51 34.90
N SER A 148 -4.62 17.24 35.57
CA SER A 148 -4.59 16.76 36.93
C SER A 148 -5.12 17.85 37.85
N ASP A 149 -6.20 17.58 38.59
CA ASP A 149 -6.27 18.06 39.95
C ASP A 149 -7.09 17.15 40.87
N THR A 150 -6.53 16.98 42.06
CA THR A 150 -6.91 16.08 43.14
C THR A 150 -7.70 16.86 44.20
N GLN A 151 -8.74 16.26 44.79
CA GLN A 151 -9.07 16.23 46.23
C GLN A 151 -10.53 15.75 46.40
N GLU A 152 -10.78 14.59 46.98
CA GLU A 152 -10.85 14.23 48.41
C GLU A 152 -12.24 14.42 49.04
N GLU A 153 -12.55 13.47 49.94
CA GLU A 153 -13.62 13.42 50.95
C GLU A 153 -15.00 12.79 50.63
N SER A 154 -15.10 11.52 51.07
CA SER A 154 -15.92 11.05 52.20
C SER A 154 -17.46 11.01 52.13
N HIS A 155 -17.97 9.80 52.41
CA HIS A 155 -19.16 9.44 53.22
C HIS A 155 -20.35 8.72 52.56
N SER A 156 -20.42 7.42 52.90
CA SER A 156 -21.57 6.67 53.47
C SER A 156 -22.83 6.37 52.67
N HIS A 157 -23.11 5.05 52.61
CA HIS A 157 -24.41 4.37 52.79
C HIS A 157 -25.65 4.91 52.06
N HIS A 158 -26.18 4.13 51.10
CA HIS A 158 -27.36 3.29 51.34
C HIS A 158 -27.77 2.47 50.10
N THR A 159 -28.26 1.28 50.42
CA THR A 159 -29.03 0.33 49.61
C THR A 159 -30.19 0.97 48.84
N GLU A 160 -30.44 0.55 47.59
CA GLU A 160 -31.79 0.16 47.13
C GLU A 160 -31.80 -0.54 45.76
N THR A 161 -32.78 -1.42 45.63
CA THR A 161 -33.10 -2.47 44.65
C THR A 161 -33.48 -2.02 43.22
N PRO A 162 -33.50 -2.93 42.22
CA PRO A 162 -33.92 -2.64 40.84
C PRO A 162 -35.42 -2.94 40.62
N PRO A 163 -36.05 -2.45 39.52
CA PRO A 163 -37.28 -3.07 39.03
C PRO A 163 -37.23 -3.52 37.55
N SER A 164 -37.52 -4.82 37.44
CA SER A 164 -38.21 -5.63 36.42
C SER A 164 -39.02 -4.99 35.26
N ARG A 165 -38.82 -5.62 34.08
CA ARG A 165 -39.81 -6.07 33.05
C ARG A 165 -41.10 -5.27 32.83
N LYS A 166 -41.33 -4.90 31.55
CA LYS A 166 -42.63 -5.13 30.88
C LYS A 166 -42.44 -5.75 29.50
N LYS A 167 -43.11 -6.90 29.33
CA LYS A 167 -43.37 -7.63 28.09
C LYS A 167 -44.70 -7.09 27.56
N VAL A 168 -44.76 -6.65 26.31
CA VAL A 168 -46.04 -6.53 25.58
C VAL A 168 -45.85 -7.10 24.18
N THR A 169 -46.78 -7.99 23.88
CA THR A 169 -46.97 -8.87 22.73
C THR A 169 -47.77 -8.20 21.61
N SER A 170 -48.01 -8.97 20.54
CA SER A 170 -49.09 -8.87 19.53
C SER A 170 -48.70 -8.02 18.30
N THR A 171 -48.51 -8.54 17.07
CA THR A 171 -49.22 -9.47 16.14
C THR A 171 -49.77 -8.67 14.95
N GLY A 172 -49.73 -9.27 13.76
CA GLY A 172 -50.33 -8.77 12.50
C GLY A 172 -49.26 -8.73 11.40
N ASP A 173 -48.96 -9.79 10.67
CA ASP A 173 -49.81 -10.51 9.70
C ASP A 173 -50.22 -9.61 8.52
N SER A 174 -49.59 -9.80 7.36
CA SER A 174 -50.27 -9.93 6.07
C SER A 174 -49.28 -10.39 4.99
N LEU A 175 -49.77 -11.38 4.25
CA LEU A 175 -49.20 -12.11 3.12
C LEU A 175 -49.17 -11.30 1.81
N GLU A 176 -48.66 -12.00 0.79
CA GLU A 176 -48.92 -11.89 -0.65
C GLU A 176 -48.02 -10.94 -1.45
N THR A 177 -47.59 -11.24 -2.68
CA THR A 177 -47.44 -12.43 -3.55
C THR A 177 -46.71 -11.92 -4.81
N GLY A 178 -46.20 -12.83 -5.63
CA GLY A 178 -45.81 -12.56 -7.02
C GLY A 178 -44.31 -12.24 -7.20
N GLU A 179 -43.62 -12.71 -8.23
CA GLU A 179 -43.97 -13.59 -9.33
C GLU A 179 -42.62 -14.06 -9.91
N SER A 180 -42.64 -15.26 -10.49
CA SER A 180 -41.54 -15.91 -11.19
C SER A 180 -41.20 -15.19 -12.50
N ASP A 181 -39.92 -15.12 -12.90
CA ASP A 181 -39.56 -15.27 -14.32
C ASP A 181 -38.08 -15.62 -14.53
N GLU A 182 -37.90 -16.87 -14.97
CA GLU A 182 -37.11 -17.34 -16.11
C GLU A 182 -35.69 -16.79 -16.35
N ALA A 183 -34.68 -17.65 -16.13
CA ALA A 183 -33.31 -17.48 -16.63
C ALA A 183 -33.04 -18.51 -17.75
N PRO A 184 -32.45 -18.12 -18.90
CA PRO A 184 -32.13 -19.08 -19.96
C PRO A 184 -30.78 -19.77 -19.70
N GLN A 185 -30.75 -21.08 -20.00
CA GLN A 185 -29.57 -21.95 -20.01
C GLN A 185 -28.64 -21.62 -21.20
N PRO A 186 -27.32 -21.83 -21.10
CA PRO A 186 -26.42 -21.78 -22.25
C PRO A 186 -26.40 -23.11 -23.01
N GLU A 187 -26.47 -23.04 -24.34
CA GLU A 187 -26.34 -24.18 -25.24
C GLU A 187 -24.89 -24.68 -25.33
N ASP A 188 -24.76 -26.00 -25.25
CA ASP A 188 -23.57 -26.81 -25.49
C ASP A 188 -23.46 -27.07 -26.99
N SER A 189 -22.37 -26.62 -27.63
CA SER A 189 -22.05 -26.96 -29.01
C SER A 189 -20.71 -27.68 -29.07
N THR A 190 -20.81 -28.99 -29.27
CA THR A 190 -19.76 -29.91 -29.72
C THR A 190 -19.25 -29.54 -31.11
N ASP A 191 -17.94 -29.45 -31.28
CA ASP A 191 -17.26 -29.35 -32.57
C ASP A 191 -16.58 -30.71 -32.85
N GLU A 192 -16.96 -31.35 -33.95
CA GLU A 192 -16.31 -32.50 -34.61
C GLU A 192 -15.56 -32.01 -35.85
#